data_AF-A0A964V7L5-F1
#
_entry.id   AF-A0A964V7L5-F1
#
_cell.length_a   1.000
_cell.length_b   1.000
_cell.length_c   1.000
_cell.angle_alpha   90.00
_cell.angle_beta   90.00
_cell.angle_gamma   90.00
#
_symmetry.space_group_name_H-M   'P 1'
#
loop_
_entity.id
_entity.type
_entity.pdbx_description
1 polymer ?
#
loop_
_entity_poly.entity_id
_entity_poly.type
_entity_poly.pdbx_seq_one_letter_code
_entity_poly.pdbx_strand_id
1 'polypeptide(L)'
;MRSSMRTSGVKMSGMRTVSVLPVLAVLLLACGGQDSVQGDRLLVLAASSLQFALPEIVQEFERRTDVGVDIVLGSSGNLVAQIENGAPGDLFLSADRAFVDRLESEGHVVPGTKRDYATGRIAIVVPPGRRLPEGLGDLAAPEYAVVALANPESAPYGLAAKQALESAGLWTVVAPKVVFSESVAQAAQFVRTENADAGIIALSVVLENDGWEHRLIDPALHVPIIQAAAVIAGSAHVEAATELRDLITSPDGVAILAQYGFGPAEEP
;
A
#
# COMPACT_ATOMS: atom_id res chain seq x y z
N MET A 1 -34.87 -32.01 -55.70
CA MET A 1 -35.78 -32.86 -54.88
C MET A 1 -35.85 -32.21 -53.50
N ARG A 2 -36.90 -31.45 -53.15
CA ARG A 2 -38.08 -31.87 -52.32
C ARG A 2 -37.66 -32.77 -51.15
N SER A 3 -38.03 -32.60 -49.89
CA SER A 3 -39.05 -31.81 -49.20
C SER A 3 -38.82 -31.99 -47.68
N SER A 4 -39.30 -31.03 -46.89
CA SER A 4 -39.57 -31.08 -45.43
C SER A 4 -40.13 -32.43 -44.91
N MET A 5 -39.75 -32.81 -43.69
CA MET A 5 -40.53 -33.65 -42.76
C MET A 5 -40.09 -33.34 -41.31
N ARG A 6 -40.89 -32.63 -40.52
CA ARG A 6 -42.06 -33.05 -39.71
C ARG A 6 -41.71 -33.75 -38.40
N THR A 7 -42.15 -33.07 -37.35
CA THR A 7 -42.45 -33.46 -35.98
C THR A 7 -42.99 -34.88 -35.77
N SER A 8 -42.69 -35.48 -34.62
CA SER A 8 -43.60 -36.42 -33.93
C SER A 8 -43.24 -36.52 -32.45
N GLY A 9 -44.18 -36.11 -31.59
CA GLY A 9 -44.14 -36.38 -30.16
C GLY A 9 -44.61 -37.81 -29.86
N VAL A 10 -44.20 -38.34 -28.71
CA VAL A 10 -44.78 -39.56 -28.12
C VAL A 10 -45.15 -39.30 -26.66
N LYS A 11 -46.47 -39.26 -26.50
CA LYS A 11 -47.38 -39.60 -25.39
C LYS A 11 -46.79 -40.03 -24.04
N MET A 12 -47.28 -39.35 -23.00
CA MET A 12 -47.44 -39.84 -21.63
C MET A 12 -48.44 -41.01 -21.56
N SER A 13 -48.18 -42.00 -20.69
CA SER A 13 -49.18 -42.66 -19.83
C SER A 13 -48.47 -43.67 -18.90
N GLY A 14 -48.53 -43.48 -17.59
CA GLY A 14 -49.16 -44.49 -16.74
C GLY A 14 -48.74 -44.35 -15.29
N MET A 15 -49.63 -43.75 -14.51
CA MET A 15 -49.54 -43.45 -13.08
C MET A 15 -49.75 -44.72 -12.25
N ARG A 16 -48.88 -44.98 -11.27
CA ARG A 16 -49.20 -45.82 -10.11
C ARG A 16 -48.84 -45.06 -8.84
N THR A 17 -49.91 -44.64 -8.17
CA THR A 17 -49.98 -43.96 -6.89
C THR A 17 -49.46 -44.86 -5.76
N VAL A 18 -48.56 -44.32 -4.95
CA VAL A 18 -48.38 -44.77 -3.56
C VAL A 18 -48.34 -43.52 -2.70
N SER A 19 -49.46 -43.24 -2.03
CA SER A 19 -49.55 -42.28 -0.93
C SER A 19 -49.02 -42.93 0.34
N VAL A 20 -48.07 -42.29 1.01
CA VAL A 20 -47.89 -42.43 2.46
C VAL A 20 -47.60 -41.02 3.03
N LEU A 21 -48.40 -40.67 4.04
CA LEU A 21 -48.47 -39.37 4.74
C LEU A 21 -47.18 -39.02 5.52
N PRO A 22 -47.03 -37.75 5.96
CA PRO A 22 -45.76 -37.16 6.38
C PRO A 22 -45.42 -37.49 7.84
N VAL A 23 -44.16 -37.78 8.11
CA VAL A 23 -43.62 -37.78 9.48
C VAL A 23 -42.98 -36.41 9.74
N LEU A 24 -43.72 -35.59 10.48
CA LEU A 24 -43.26 -34.39 11.13
C LEU A 24 -42.29 -34.80 12.25
N ALA A 25 -40.98 -34.77 11.96
CA ALA A 25 -39.94 -34.85 12.98
C ALA A 25 -39.28 -33.48 13.13
N VAL A 26 -39.72 -32.77 14.16
CA VAL A 26 -39.10 -31.54 14.67
C VAL A 26 -37.69 -31.88 15.16
N LEU A 27 -36.67 -31.53 14.38
CA LEU A 27 -35.29 -31.42 14.85
C LEU A 27 -34.99 -29.94 15.14
N LEU A 28 -35.42 -29.50 16.33
CA LEU A 28 -34.85 -28.35 17.02
C LEU A 28 -33.53 -28.80 17.65
N LEU A 29 -32.44 -28.78 16.87
CA LEU A 29 -31.08 -28.86 17.41
C LEU A 29 -30.28 -27.66 16.93
N ALA A 30 -30.28 -26.64 17.79
CA ALA A 30 -29.14 -25.82 18.15
C ALA A 30 -28.11 -25.55 17.03
N CYS A 31 -28.46 -24.67 16.10
CA CYS A 31 -27.48 -23.73 15.58
C CYS A 31 -27.25 -22.69 16.69
N GLY A 32 -26.46 -23.07 17.70
CA GLY A 32 -25.79 -22.06 18.51
C GLY A 32 -24.92 -21.26 17.55
N GLY A 33 -25.28 -19.99 17.36
CA GLY A 33 -24.44 -19.04 16.66
C GLY A 33 -23.06 -19.14 17.28
N GLN A 34 -22.10 -19.61 16.49
CA GLN A 34 -20.74 -19.19 16.72
C GLN A 34 -20.73 -17.72 16.35
N ASP A 35 -21.10 -16.87 17.30
CA ASP A 35 -20.53 -15.54 17.35
C ASP A 35 -19.02 -15.80 17.49
N SER A 36 -18.34 -15.94 16.36
CA SER A 36 -16.94 -15.58 16.32
C SER A 36 -16.92 -14.17 16.89
N VAL A 37 -16.32 -14.01 18.05
CA VAL A 37 -15.80 -12.72 18.48
C VAL A 37 -14.76 -12.35 17.43
N GLN A 38 -15.23 -11.86 16.30
CA GLN A 38 -14.41 -11.23 15.30
C GLN A 38 -14.14 -9.88 15.95
N GLY A 39 -13.04 -9.82 16.71
CA GLY A 39 -12.61 -8.60 17.37
C GLY A 39 -12.59 -7.46 16.37
N ASP A 40 -12.93 -6.26 16.83
CA ASP A 40 -12.92 -5.07 15.99
C ASP A 40 -11.59 -5.00 15.21
N ARG A 41 -11.68 -4.78 13.90
CA ARG A 41 -10.51 -4.70 13.02
C ARG A 41 -10.42 -3.30 12.41
N LEU A 42 -9.25 -2.70 12.47
CA LEU A 42 -8.94 -1.46 11.78
C LEU A 42 -8.54 -1.74 10.34
N LEU A 43 -9.10 -0.99 9.39
CA LEU A 43 -8.62 -0.94 8.01
C LEU A 43 -7.68 0.25 7.83
N VAL A 44 -6.39 -0.04 7.67
CA VAL A 44 -5.33 0.97 7.53
C VAL A 44 -4.94 1.10 6.06
N LEU A 45 -5.14 2.29 5.49
CA LEU A 45 -4.70 2.64 4.14
C LEU A 45 -3.30 3.27 4.24
N ALA A 46 -2.26 2.57 3.80
CA ALA A 46 -0.88 2.96 4.04
C ALA A 46 -0.04 3.09 2.76
N ALA A 47 0.84 4.09 2.76
CA ALA A 47 1.86 4.24 1.74
C ALA A 47 2.73 2.97 1.68
N SER A 48 2.96 2.47 0.47
CA SER A 48 3.71 1.24 0.21
C SER A 48 5.17 1.26 0.70
N SER A 49 5.73 2.43 1.01
CA SER A 49 7.02 2.56 1.70
C SER A 49 7.03 1.93 3.10
N LEU A 50 5.86 1.80 3.74
CA LEU A 50 5.69 1.23 5.08
C LEU A 50 5.55 -0.29 5.09
N GLN A 51 5.63 -0.97 3.94
CA GLN A 51 5.28 -2.39 3.80
C GLN A 51 6.00 -3.34 4.77
N PHE A 52 7.19 -2.95 5.25
CA PHE A 52 7.97 -3.75 6.19
C PHE A 52 7.90 -3.22 7.63
N ALA A 53 7.88 -1.89 7.82
CA ALA A 53 7.86 -1.27 9.14
C ALA A 53 6.48 -1.36 9.83
N LEU A 54 5.40 -1.15 9.08
CA LEU A 54 4.06 -1.08 9.66
C LEU A 54 3.59 -2.42 10.26
N PRO A 55 3.86 -3.60 9.67
CA PRO A 55 3.54 -4.88 10.30
C PRO A 55 4.12 -5.06 11.71
N GLU A 56 5.33 -4.56 11.97
CA GLU A 56 5.95 -4.64 13.30
C GLU A 56 5.24 -3.72 14.31
N ILE A 57 4.90 -2.50 13.90
CA ILE A 57 4.12 -1.57 14.74
C ILE A 57 2.72 -2.14 15.02
N VAL A 58 2.10 -2.74 14.01
CA VAL A 58 0.80 -3.40 14.14
C VAL A 58 0.86 -4.57 15.12
N GLN A 59 1.91 -5.39 15.08
CA GLN A 59 2.07 -6.47 16.05
C GLN A 59 2.14 -5.94 17.49
N GLU A 60 2.84 -4.83 17.72
CA GLU A 60 2.90 -4.21 19.05
C GLU A 60 1.56 -3.59 19.46
N PHE A 61 0.82 -3.01 18.51
CA PHE A 61 -0.53 -2.51 18.75
C PHE A 61 -1.50 -3.62 19.14
N GLU A 62 -1.58 -4.70 18.36
CA GLU A 62 -2.47 -5.85 18.60
C GLU A 62 -2.19 -6.50 19.96
N ARG A 63 -0.92 -6.53 20.39
CA ARG A 63 -0.52 -7.02 21.72
C ARG A 63 -1.02 -6.13 22.87
N ARG A 64 -1.25 -4.83 22.62
CA ARG A 64 -1.72 -3.85 23.64
C ARG A 64 -3.24 -3.76 23.72
N THR A 65 -3.96 -3.97 22.62
CA THR A 65 -5.39 -3.60 22.50
C THR A 65 -6.33 -4.77 22.16
N ASP A 66 -5.83 -5.93 21.72
CA ASP A 66 -6.60 -7.05 21.15
C ASP A 66 -7.47 -6.65 19.92
N VAL A 67 -7.21 -5.47 19.34
CA VAL A 67 -7.86 -4.96 18.13
C VAL A 67 -7.01 -5.34 16.93
N GLY A 68 -7.58 -6.09 15.99
CA GLY A 68 -6.86 -6.53 14.79
C GLY A 68 -6.63 -5.40 13.78
N VAL A 69 -5.64 -5.56 12.90
CA VAL A 69 -5.39 -4.57 11.83
C VAL A 69 -5.26 -5.24 10.46
N ASP A 70 -6.01 -4.72 9.49
CA ASP A 70 -5.87 -5.02 8.07
C ASP A 70 -5.19 -3.85 7.35
N ILE A 71 -4.14 -4.15 6.57
CA ILE A 71 -3.34 -3.13 5.88
C ILE A 71 -3.61 -3.20 4.37
N VAL A 72 -3.94 -2.06 3.77
CA VAL A 72 -3.98 -1.87 2.33
C VAL A 72 -2.82 -0.96 1.93
N LEU A 73 -1.91 -1.49 1.11
CA LEU A 73 -0.74 -0.76 0.64
C LEU A 73 -0.98 -0.16 -0.75
N GLY A 74 -0.55 1.07 -0.95
CA GLY A 74 -0.65 1.76 -2.25
C GLY A 74 0.29 2.96 -2.37
N SER A 75 0.24 3.69 -3.49
CA SER A 75 0.78 5.06 -3.52
C SER A 75 -0.17 6.00 -2.77
N SER A 76 0.37 6.99 -2.08
CA SER A 76 -0.44 7.90 -1.26
C SER A 76 -1.48 8.65 -2.10
N GLY A 77 -1.13 9.08 -3.32
CA GLY A 77 -2.08 9.73 -4.23
C GLY A 77 -3.23 8.81 -4.66
N ASN A 78 -2.95 7.54 -4.92
CA ASN A 78 -4.01 6.57 -5.26
C ASN A 78 -4.93 6.30 -4.07
N LEU A 79 -4.37 6.21 -2.86
CA LEU A 79 -5.16 6.02 -1.63
C LEU A 79 -6.00 7.26 -1.29
N VAL A 80 -5.47 8.46 -1.51
CA VAL A 80 -6.22 9.72 -1.41
C VAL A 80 -7.43 9.70 -2.35
N ALA A 81 -7.23 9.35 -3.61
CA ALA A 81 -8.33 9.22 -4.56
C ALA A 81 -9.37 8.18 -4.11
N GLN A 82 -8.96 7.08 -3.47
CA GLN A 82 -9.89 6.10 -2.91
C GLN A 82 -10.71 6.69 -1.75
N ILE A 83 -10.05 7.38 -0.80
CA ILE A 83 -10.70 8.03 0.34
C ILE A 83 -11.71 9.10 -0.12
N GLU A 84 -11.32 9.93 -1.09
CA GLU A 84 -12.20 10.96 -1.68
C GLU A 84 -13.44 10.36 -2.34
N ASN A 85 -13.29 9.18 -2.94
CA ASN A 85 -14.40 8.42 -3.53
C ASN A 85 -15.19 7.57 -2.51
N GLY A 86 -14.90 7.72 -1.21
CA GLY A 86 -15.65 7.07 -0.14
C GLY A 86 -15.26 5.60 0.11
N ALA A 87 -14.05 5.19 -0.26
CA ALA A 87 -13.53 3.89 0.14
C ALA A 87 -13.48 3.78 1.68
N PRO A 88 -13.84 2.61 2.25
CA PRO A 88 -13.76 2.41 3.69
C PRO A 88 -12.30 2.47 4.17
N GLY A 89 -12.10 2.97 5.38
CA GLY A 89 -10.82 3.01 6.05
C GLY A 89 -10.94 3.70 7.40
N ASP A 90 -10.03 3.38 8.31
CA ASP A 90 -9.99 3.91 9.66
C ASP A 90 -8.80 4.86 9.88
N LEU A 91 -7.63 4.49 9.34
CA LEU A 91 -6.41 5.28 9.45
C LEU A 91 -5.74 5.39 8.08
N PHE A 92 -5.36 6.61 7.71
CA PHE A 92 -4.55 6.88 6.53
C PHE A 92 -3.12 7.22 6.93
N LEU A 93 -2.15 6.54 6.32
CA LEU A 93 -0.71 6.78 6.50
C LEU A 93 -0.10 7.18 5.15
N SER A 94 0.13 8.48 4.97
CA SER A 94 0.68 9.05 3.74
C SER A 94 2.20 9.13 3.77
N ALA A 95 2.82 9.02 2.59
CA ALA A 95 4.24 9.34 2.37
C ALA A 95 4.47 10.82 2.04
N ASP A 96 3.43 11.65 2.03
CA ASP A 96 3.49 13.10 1.85
C ASP A 96 2.40 13.78 2.67
N ARG A 97 2.82 14.70 3.55
CA ARG A 97 1.97 15.52 4.40
C ARG A 97 0.91 16.29 3.61
N ALA A 98 1.23 16.77 2.41
CA ALA A 98 0.31 17.55 1.60
C ALA A 98 -0.96 16.77 1.23
N PHE A 99 -0.88 15.44 1.10
CA PHE A 99 -2.05 14.61 0.89
C PHE A 99 -2.98 14.56 2.11
N VAL A 100 -2.41 14.53 3.33
CA VAL A 100 -3.20 14.57 4.56
C VAL A 100 -3.79 15.96 4.76
N ASP A 101 -3.03 17.02 4.49
CA ASP A 101 -3.52 18.40 4.52
C ASP A 101 -4.70 18.59 3.56
N ARG A 102 -4.64 18.03 2.35
CA ARG A 102 -5.73 18.04 1.38
C ARG A 102 -6.97 17.35 1.93
N LEU A 103 -6.85 16.10 2.39
CA LEU A 103 -7.98 15.35 2.95
C LEU A 103 -8.59 16.04 4.17
N GLU A 104 -7.77 16.70 5.00
CA GLU A 104 -8.24 17.53 6.12
C GLU A 104 -9.05 18.75 5.64
N SER A 105 -8.56 19.46 4.64
CA SER A 105 -9.26 20.62 4.07
C SER A 105 -10.60 20.27 3.40
N GLU A 106 -10.70 19.06 2.87
CA GLU A 106 -11.89 18.53 2.18
C GLU A 106 -12.84 17.78 3.14
N GLY A 107 -12.48 17.65 4.43
CA GLY A 107 -13.34 17.02 5.45
C GLY A 107 -13.34 15.48 5.42
N HIS A 108 -12.35 14.86 4.79
CA HIS A 108 -12.21 13.41 4.68
C HIS A 108 -11.48 12.76 5.87
N VAL A 109 -10.90 13.54 6.77
CA VAL A 109 -10.27 13.07 8.01
C VAL A 109 -10.85 13.76 9.24
N VAL A 110 -10.76 13.11 10.39
CA VAL A 110 -11.21 13.66 11.67
C VAL A 110 -10.32 14.85 12.04
N PRO A 111 -10.88 16.06 12.27
CA PRO A 111 -10.09 17.25 12.57
C PRO A 111 -9.16 17.06 13.77
N GLY A 112 -7.92 17.57 13.67
CA GLY A 112 -6.94 17.53 14.75
C GLY A 112 -6.25 16.17 14.95
N THR A 113 -6.55 15.17 14.10
CA THR A 113 -5.90 13.86 14.13
C THR A 113 -4.64 13.77 13.28
N LYS A 114 -4.33 14.78 12.45
CA LYS A 114 -3.10 14.82 11.66
C LYS A 114 -1.85 14.80 12.55
N ARG A 115 -0.91 13.89 12.27
CA ARG A 115 0.41 13.85 12.89
C ARG A 115 1.48 13.50 11.87
N ASP A 116 2.55 14.29 11.82
CA ASP A 116 3.76 13.91 11.08
C ASP A 116 4.49 12.84 11.89
N TYR A 117 4.95 11.77 11.25
CA TYR A 117 5.53 10.61 11.94
C TYR A 117 6.94 10.22 11.48
N ALA A 118 7.33 10.60 10.28
CA ALA A 118 8.64 10.24 9.73
C ALA A 118 9.05 11.14 8.55
N THR A 119 10.33 11.09 8.21
CA THR A 119 10.84 11.60 6.94
C THR A 119 11.33 10.44 6.08
N GLY A 120 10.81 10.33 4.86
CA GLY A 120 11.25 9.34 3.87
C GLY A 120 12.61 9.68 3.26
N ARG A 121 13.32 8.65 2.80
CA ARG A 121 14.62 8.77 2.11
C ARG A 121 14.62 7.94 0.83
N ILE A 122 15.20 8.47 -0.24
CA ILE A 122 15.38 7.76 -1.51
C ILE A 122 16.83 7.29 -1.69
N ALA A 123 16.98 6.14 -2.34
CA ALA A 123 18.27 5.58 -2.71
C ALA A 123 18.25 5.09 -4.16
N ILE A 124 19.40 5.19 -4.82
CA ILE A 124 19.69 4.40 -6.02
C ILE A 124 19.91 2.96 -5.56
N VAL A 125 19.30 2.00 -6.24
CA VAL A 125 19.42 0.58 -5.90
C VAL A 125 19.67 -0.26 -7.16
N VAL A 126 20.40 -1.36 -7.00
CA VAL A 126 20.62 -2.36 -8.05
C VAL A 126 20.43 -3.77 -7.49
N PRO A 127 20.02 -4.75 -8.31
CA PRO A 127 19.91 -6.15 -7.89
C PRO A 127 21.31 -6.76 -7.66
N PRO A 128 21.39 -7.92 -6.97
CA PRO A 128 22.67 -8.56 -6.65
C PRO A 128 23.52 -8.83 -7.88
N GLY A 129 24.84 -8.59 -7.76
CA GLY A 129 25.80 -8.87 -8.83
C GLY A 129 25.88 -7.80 -9.91
N ARG A 130 25.07 -6.74 -9.84
CA ARG A 130 25.19 -5.57 -10.71
C ARG A 130 26.01 -4.47 -10.05
N ARG A 131 26.79 -3.73 -10.84
CA ARG A 131 27.56 -2.58 -10.36
C ARG A 131 26.60 -1.53 -9.80
N LEU A 132 26.85 -1.08 -8.57
CA LEU A 132 26.18 0.07 -7.98
C LEU A 132 26.64 1.37 -8.68
N PRO A 133 25.72 2.23 -9.16
CA PRO A 133 26.04 3.57 -9.64
C PRO A 133 26.84 4.39 -8.62
N GLU A 134 27.87 5.13 -9.09
CA GLU A 134 28.60 6.05 -8.21
C GLU A 134 27.78 7.30 -7.84
N GLY A 135 26.72 7.58 -8.59
CA GLY A 135 25.77 8.64 -8.32
C GLY A 135 24.72 8.66 -9.42
N LEU A 136 23.83 9.67 -9.39
CA LEU A 136 22.75 9.77 -10.37
C LEU A 136 23.27 9.84 -11.83
N GLY A 137 24.45 10.45 -12.04
CA GLY A 137 25.06 10.58 -13.37
C GLY A 137 25.32 9.25 -14.07
N ASP A 138 25.66 8.21 -13.29
CA ASP A 138 25.93 6.88 -13.83
C ASP A 138 24.68 6.24 -14.45
N LEU A 139 23.46 6.62 -14.02
CA LEU A 139 22.21 6.13 -14.61
C LEU A 139 22.03 6.53 -16.08
N ALA A 140 22.81 7.50 -16.58
CA ALA A 140 22.87 7.84 -17.99
C ALA A 140 23.63 6.79 -18.83
N ALA A 141 24.48 5.95 -18.21
CA ALA A 141 25.28 4.95 -18.92
C ALA A 141 24.41 3.86 -19.57
N PRO A 142 24.82 3.28 -20.72
CA PRO A 142 24.06 2.24 -21.42
C PRO A 142 23.81 0.97 -20.61
N GLU A 143 24.64 0.70 -19.60
CA GLU A 143 24.50 -0.45 -18.70
C GLU A 143 23.29 -0.35 -17.76
N TYR A 144 22.69 0.83 -17.60
CA TYR A 144 21.39 1.02 -16.94
C TYR A 144 20.40 1.46 -18.03
N ALA A 145 19.86 0.48 -18.75
CA ALA A 145 18.93 0.69 -19.86
C ALA A 145 17.48 0.87 -19.37
N VAL A 146 17.14 0.27 -18.23
CA VAL A 146 15.82 0.38 -17.59
C VAL A 146 15.99 0.83 -16.14
N VAL A 147 15.38 1.96 -15.77
CA VAL A 147 15.41 2.51 -14.41
C VAL A 147 14.00 2.52 -13.84
N ALA A 148 13.77 1.79 -12.75
CA ALA A 148 12.47 1.73 -12.08
C ALA A 148 12.22 2.95 -11.19
N LEU A 149 11.08 3.60 -11.41
CA LEU A 149 10.57 4.70 -10.59
C LEU A 149 9.09 4.47 -10.28
N ALA A 150 8.63 4.90 -9.12
CA ALA A 150 7.19 5.05 -8.92
C ALA A 150 6.68 6.24 -9.75
N ASN A 151 5.42 6.21 -10.18
CA ASN A 151 4.84 7.28 -10.99
C ASN A 151 4.80 8.59 -10.17
N PRO A 152 5.51 9.66 -10.58
CA PRO A 152 5.60 10.91 -9.84
C PRO A 152 4.27 11.65 -9.67
N GLU A 153 3.25 11.34 -10.48
CA GLU A 153 1.92 11.94 -10.36
C GLU A 153 1.13 11.41 -9.16
N SER A 154 1.44 10.19 -8.69
CA SER A 154 0.68 9.51 -7.63
C SER A 154 1.52 9.16 -6.40
N ALA A 155 2.84 9.04 -6.56
CA ALA A 155 3.72 8.46 -5.56
C ALA A 155 4.81 9.46 -5.11
N PRO A 156 4.83 9.87 -3.83
CA PRO A 156 5.82 10.81 -3.29
C PRO A 156 7.28 10.42 -3.56
N TYR A 157 7.62 9.13 -3.41
CA TYR A 157 8.97 8.64 -3.70
C TYR A 157 9.33 8.72 -5.19
N GLY A 158 8.36 8.58 -6.08
CA GLY A 158 8.53 8.78 -7.53
C GLY A 158 8.76 10.26 -7.86
N LEU A 159 8.01 11.15 -7.22
CA LEU A 159 8.17 12.59 -7.36
C LEU A 159 9.56 13.03 -6.86
N ALA A 160 9.97 12.59 -5.68
CA ALA A 160 11.29 12.89 -5.12
C ALA A 160 12.42 12.40 -6.02
N ALA A 161 12.28 11.20 -6.59
CA ALA A 161 13.27 10.66 -7.51
C ALA A 161 13.36 11.45 -8.84
N LYS A 162 12.21 11.87 -9.38
CA LYS A 162 12.17 12.78 -10.54
C LYS A 162 12.83 14.12 -10.20
N GLN A 163 12.48 14.72 -9.06
CA GLN A 163 13.10 15.97 -8.58
C GLN A 163 14.61 15.84 -8.44
N ALA A 164 15.11 14.73 -7.88
CA ALA A 164 16.54 14.49 -7.74
C ALA A 164 17.26 14.44 -9.10
N LEU A 165 16.66 13.77 -10.08
CA LEU A 165 17.18 13.73 -11.45
C LEU A 165 17.09 15.10 -12.16
N GLU A 166 16.04 15.89 -11.91
CA GLU A 166 15.90 17.25 -12.45
C GLU A 166 16.93 18.20 -11.85
N SER A 167 17.10 18.20 -10.52
CA SER A 167 18.11 18.99 -9.80
C SER A 167 19.53 18.66 -10.26
N ALA A 168 19.79 17.41 -10.61
CA ALA A 168 21.07 16.97 -11.16
C ALA A 168 21.22 17.26 -12.67
N GLY A 169 20.20 17.79 -13.35
CA GLY A 169 20.21 18.04 -14.80
C GLY A 169 20.16 16.78 -15.66
N LEU A 170 19.74 15.64 -15.10
CA LEU A 170 19.80 14.31 -15.71
C LEU A 170 18.45 13.80 -16.22
N TRP A 171 17.34 14.42 -15.81
CA TRP A 171 16.00 13.94 -16.15
C TRP A 171 15.82 13.70 -17.64
N THR A 172 16.21 14.65 -18.50
CA THR A 172 16.07 14.50 -19.97
C THR A 172 16.80 13.27 -20.53
N VAL A 173 17.91 12.86 -19.92
CA VAL A 173 18.72 11.72 -20.37
C VAL A 173 18.23 10.41 -19.77
N VAL A 174 17.76 10.42 -18.53
CA VAL A 174 17.29 9.23 -17.80
C VAL A 174 15.83 8.91 -18.11
N ALA A 175 14.96 9.91 -18.32
CA ALA A 175 13.52 9.74 -18.55
C ALA A 175 13.17 8.72 -19.64
N PRO A 176 13.86 8.66 -20.81
CA PRO A 176 13.57 7.64 -21.83
C PRO A 176 13.85 6.20 -21.40
N LYS A 177 14.63 6.01 -20.33
CA LYS A 177 14.97 4.70 -19.73
C LYS A 177 14.03 4.32 -18.59
N VAL A 178 13.15 5.22 -18.19
CA VAL A 178 12.32 5.02 -17.01
C VAL A 178 11.18 4.06 -17.29
N VAL A 179 11.02 3.06 -16.43
CA VAL A 179 9.78 2.30 -16.31
C VAL A 179 9.05 2.77 -15.06
N PHE A 180 7.85 3.33 -15.26
CA PHE A 180 7.00 3.75 -14.15
C PHE A 180 6.22 2.57 -13.58
N SER A 181 6.08 2.60 -12.26
CA SER A 181 5.25 1.70 -11.47
C SER A 181 4.20 2.49 -10.72
N GLU A 182 3.15 1.83 -10.25
CA GLU A 182 2.08 2.46 -9.47
C GLU A 182 2.55 2.91 -8.08
N SER A 183 3.54 2.23 -7.50
CA SER A 183 3.97 2.45 -6.12
C SER A 183 5.45 2.12 -5.93
N VAL A 184 6.06 2.57 -4.83
CA VAL A 184 7.49 2.32 -4.57
C VAL A 184 7.78 0.84 -4.31
N ALA A 185 6.82 0.11 -3.74
CA ALA A 185 6.87 -1.34 -3.61
C ALA A 185 6.91 -2.05 -4.97
N GLN A 186 6.14 -1.56 -5.94
CA GLN A 186 6.12 -2.12 -7.28
C GLN A 186 7.41 -1.75 -8.05
N ALA A 187 7.96 -0.55 -7.87
CA ALA A 187 9.28 -0.20 -8.40
C ALA A 187 10.36 -1.18 -7.88
N ALA A 188 10.33 -1.48 -6.58
CA ALA A 188 11.22 -2.48 -5.99
C ALA A 188 11.00 -3.88 -6.60
N GLN A 189 9.75 -4.27 -6.90
CA GLN A 189 9.48 -5.53 -7.58
C GLN A 189 10.13 -5.59 -8.98
N PHE A 190 10.16 -4.48 -9.73
CA PHE A 190 10.84 -4.45 -11.04
C PHE A 190 12.34 -4.66 -10.91
N VAL A 191 12.99 -4.07 -9.90
CA VAL A 191 14.41 -4.30 -9.59
C VAL A 191 14.63 -5.76 -9.17
N ARG A 192 13.77 -6.30 -8.28
CA ARG A 192 13.87 -7.68 -7.76
C ARG A 192 13.75 -8.74 -8.84
N THR A 193 12.89 -8.49 -9.83
CA THR A 193 12.68 -9.40 -10.95
C THR A 193 13.63 -9.15 -12.11
N GLU A 194 14.59 -8.23 -11.92
CA GLU A 194 15.57 -7.81 -12.94
C GLU A 194 14.91 -7.29 -14.23
N ASN A 195 13.64 -6.91 -14.17
CA ASN A 195 12.94 -6.19 -15.24
C ASN A 195 13.40 -4.72 -15.31
N ALA A 196 14.03 -4.22 -14.24
CA ALA A 196 14.75 -2.97 -14.22
C ALA A 196 16.20 -3.19 -13.77
N ASP A 197 17.11 -2.44 -14.40
CA ASP A 197 18.54 -2.54 -14.15
C ASP A 197 18.96 -1.85 -12.85
N ALA A 198 18.29 -0.76 -12.55
CA ALA A 198 18.42 0.00 -11.32
C ALA A 198 17.04 0.57 -10.93
N GLY A 199 16.92 1.08 -9.71
CA GLY A 199 15.77 1.85 -9.28
C GLY A 199 16.17 3.06 -8.47
N ILE A 200 15.27 4.05 -8.41
CA ILE A 200 15.31 5.07 -7.35
C ILE A 200 14.05 4.88 -6.51
N ILE A 201 14.24 4.35 -5.30
CA ILE A 201 13.14 3.88 -4.45
C ILE A 201 13.35 4.27 -2.97
N ALA A 202 12.35 3.98 -2.13
CA ALA A 202 12.39 4.21 -0.69
C ALA A 202 13.46 3.36 -0.01
N LEU A 203 14.30 3.97 0.82
CA LEU A 203 15.30 3.26 1.61
C LEU A 203 14.67 2.15 2.47
N SER A 204 13.48 2.41 3.02
CA SER A 204 12.73 1.44 3.84
C SER A 204 12.34 0.17 3.11
N VAL A 205 12.24 0.22 1.79
CA VAL A 205 12.01 -0.96 0.97
C VAL A 205 13.34 -1.60 0.57
N VAL A 206 14.38 -0.80 0.33
CA VAL A 206 15.72 -1.30 -0.05
C VAL A 206 16.33 -2.19 1.03
N LEU A 207 16.29 -1.75 2.30
CA LEU A 207 17.01 -2.41 3.39
C LEU A 207 16.52 -3.84 3.67
N GLU A 208 15.31 -4.15 3.25
CA GLU A 208 14.64 -5.45 3.46
C GLU A 208 14.74 -6.36 2.23
N ASN A 209 15.70 -6.10 1.32
CA ASN A 209 15.99 -6.96 0.19
C ASN A 209 17.46 -7.41 0.23
N ASP A 210 17.68 -8.68 0.56
CA ASP A 210 19.01 -9.27 0.70
C ASP A 210 19.83 -9.19 -0.59
N GLY A 211 21.10 -8.82 -0.44
CA GLY A 211 22.07 -8.76 -1.54
C GLY A 211 21.92 -7.55 -2.45
N TRP A 212 20.96 -6.66 -2.21
CA TRP A 212 20.87 -5.40 -2.93
C TRP A 212 21.98 -4.45 -2.52
N GLU A 213 22.58 -3.80 -3.51
CA GLU A 213 23.49 -2.68 -3.28
C GLU A 213 22.72 -1.38 -3.48
N HIS A 214 23.01 -0.39 -2.64
CA HIS A 214 22.33 0.89 -2.72
C HIS A 214 23.22 2.07 -2.35
N ARG A 215 22.80 3.26 -2.80
CA ARG A 215 23.42 4.53 -2.48
C ARG A 215 22.33 5.55 -2.17
N LEU A 216 22.41 6.15 -0.97
CA LEU A 216 21.53 7.25 -0.61
C LEU A 216 21.71 8.42 -1.59
N ILE A 217 20.58 9.02 -1.97
CA ILE A 217 20.57 10.27 -2.72
C ILE A 217 20.63 11.41 -1.72
N ASP A 218 21.38 12.46 -2.08
CA ASP A 218 21.48 13.67 -1.27
C ASP A 218 20.07 14.29 -1.07
N PRO A 219 19.60 14.47 0.18
CA PRO A 219 18.29 15.05 0.45
C PRO A 219 18.14 16.48 -0.09
N ALA A 220 19.23 17.20 -0.36
CA ALA A 220 19.16 18.54 -0.97
C ALA A 220 18.69 18.54 -2.43
N LEU A 221 18.60 17.37 -3.08
CA LEU A 221 18.21 17.25 -4.49
C LEU A 221 16.69 17.15 -4.71
N HIS A 222 15.91 17.02 -3.64
CA HIS A 222 14.46 16.91 -3.73
C HIS A 222 13.79 17.58 -2.52
N VAL A 223 12.47 17.79 -2.60
CA VAL A 223 11.70 18.28 -1.44
C VAL A 223 11.66 17.17 -0.37
N PRO A 224 11.78 17.49 0.93
CA PRO A 224 11.68 16.49 2.00
C PRO A 224 10.37 15.67 1.91
N ILE A 225 10.49 14.36 2.11
CA ILE A 225 9.36 13.41 2.04
C ILE A 225 8.76 13.29 3.45
N ILE A 226 8.10 14.34 3.92
CA ILE A 226 7.48 14.35 5.26
C ILE A 226 6.22 13.49 5.24
N GLN A 227 6.17 12.48 6.10
CA GLN A 227 5.09 11.51 6.15
C GLN A 227 4.13 11.82 7.30
N ALA A 228 2.84 11.71 7.02
CA ALA A 228 1.79 12.09 7.95
C ALA A 228 0.67 11.06 8.03
N ALA A 229 0.06 10.96 9.20
CA ALA A 229 -1.04 10.08 9.54
C ALA A 229 -2.29 10.89 9.88
N ALA A 230 -3.49 10.41 9.55
CA ALA A 230 -4.75 10.97 10.03
C ALA A 230 -5.85 9.91 10.06
N VAL A 231 -6.78 10.06 11.02
CA VAL A 231 -7.94 9.17 11.15
C VAL A 231 -8.98 9.55 10.12
N ILE A 232 -9.49 8.60 9.36
CA ILE A 232 -10.47 8.85 8.29
C ILE A 232 -11.82 9.21 8.90
N ALA A 233 -12.48 10.25 8.38
CA ALA A 233 -13.71 10.82 8.97
C ALA A 233 -14.88 9.83 9.02
N GLY A 234 -14.95 8.88 8.09
CA GLY A 234 -15.96 7.83 8.02
C GLY A 234 -15.70 6.62 8.92
N SER A 235 -14.63 6.63 9.71
CA SER A 235 -14.27 5.51 10.59
C SER A 235 -15.31 5.26 11.68
N ALA A 236 -15.68 4.00 11.87
CA ALA A 236 -16.44 3.56 13.04
C ALA A 236 -15.56 3.31 14.27
N HIS A 237 -14.23 3.34 14.10
CA HIS A 237 -13.22 2.92 15.07
C HIS A 237 -12.24 4.06 15.42
N VAL A 238 -12.74 5.30 15.54
CA VAL A 238 -11.92 6.52 15.73
C VAL A 238 -10.97 6.41 16.92
N GLU A 239 -11.40 5.80 18.03
CA GLU A 239 -10.58 5.64 19.24
C GLU A 239 -9.39 4.70 18.99
N ALA A 240 -9.64 3.49 18.49
CA ALA A 240 -8.59 2.53 18.18
C ALA A 240 -7.65 3.03 17.05
N ALA A 241 -8.18 3.70 16.02
CA ALA A 241 -7.38 4.32 14.97
C ALA A 241 -6.49 5.45 15.49
N THR A 242 -6.99 6.23 16.46
CA THR A 242 -6.24 7.26 17.18
C THR A 242 -5.12 6.64 18.00
N GLU A 243 -5.39 5.55 18.72
CA GLU A 243 -4.38 4.84 19.50
C GLU A 243 -3.26 4.25 18.62
N LEU A 244 -3.59 3.63 17.48
CA LEU A 244 -2.59 3.14 16.53
C LEU A 244 -1.75 4.29 15.95
N ARG A 245 -2.38 5.41 15.56
CA ARG A 245 -1.66 6.62 15.13
C ARG A 245 -0.69 7.10 16.21
N ASP A 246 -1.16 7.16 17.46
CA ASP A 246 -0.34 7.65 18.57
C ASP A 246 0.83 6.71 18.83
N LEU A 247 0.63 5.38 18.73
CA LEU A 247 1.72 4.40 18.77
C LEU A 247 2.75 4.63 17.66
N ILE A 248 2.32 4.84 16.41
CA ILE A 248 3.20 5.12 15.27
C ILE A 248 4.08 6.36 15.55
N THR A 249 3.50 7.40 16.15
CA THR A 249 4.21 8.66 16.48
C THR A 249 4.93 8.64 17.83
N SER A 250 4.76 7.57 18.62
CA SER A 250 5.39 7.42 19.93
C SER A 250 6.89 7.13 19.79
N PRO A 251 7.68 7.26 20.87
CA PRO A 251 9.09 6.87 20.85
C PRO A 251 9.32 5.43 20.36
N ASP A 252 8.44 4.49 20.72
CA ASP A 252 8.54 3.09 20.28
C ASP A 252 8.31 2.97 18.77
N GLY A 253 7.25 3.60 18.24
CA GLY A 253 6.94 3.59 16.82
C GLY A 253 8.02 4.27 15.97
N VAL A 254 8.53 5.42 16.43
CA VAL A 254 9.64 6.12 15.79
C VAL A 254 10.92 5.28 15.82
N ALA A 255 11.18 4.55 16.90
CA ALA A 255 12.32 3.64 16.98
C ALA A 255 12.20 2.47 15.99
N ILE A 256 11.01 1.89 15.82
CA ILE A 256 10.76 0.87 14.80
C ILE A 256 10.99 1.47 13.39
N LEU A 257 10.36 2.60 13.07
CA LEU A 257 10.54 3.28 11.78
C LEU A 257 12.02 3.58 11.47
N ALA A 258 12.80 3.98 12.47
CA ALA A 258 14.23 4.23 12.29
C ALA A 258 15.03 2.97 11.89
N GLN A 259 14.65 1.78 12.39
CA GLN A 259 15.28 0.50 12.00
C GLN A 259 15.09 0.22 10.51
N TYR A 260 13.91 0.55 9.97
CA TYR A 260 13.62 0.46 8.53
C TYR A 260 14.08 1.69 7.76
N GLY A 261 14.98 2.51 8.30
CA GLY A 261 15.60 3.57 7.53
C GLY A 261 14.71 4.81 7.27
N PHE A 262 13.65 5.02 8.03
CA PHE A 262 13.02 6.35 8.08
C PHE A 262 13.84 7.33 8.92
N GLY A 263 13.77 8.61 8.59
CA GLY A 263 14.26 9.70 9.44
C GLY A 263 13.19 10.16 10.43
N PRO A 264 13.55 10.95 11.46
CA PRO A 264 12.57 11.56 12.35
C PRO A 264 11.62 12.46 11.55
N ALA A 265 10.39 12.64 12.03
CA ALA A 265 9.57 13.77 11.58
C ALA A 265 10.33 15.07 11.92
N GLU A 266 10.40 16.01 10.98
CA GLU A 266 10.98 17.32 11.28
C GLU A 266 10.15 18.00 12.38
N GLU A 267 10.80 18.56 13.40
CA GLU A 267 10.11 19.38 14.40
C GLU A 267 9.55 20.65 13.71
N PRO A 268 8.31 21.06 14.05
CA PRO A 268 7.68 22.25 13.48
C PRO A 268 8.40 23.56 13.81
#